data_AF-A0A1S1HFL9-F1
#
_entry.id   AF-A0A1S1HFL9-F1
#
_cell.length_a   1.000
_cell.length_b   1.000
_cell.length_c   1.000
_cell.angle_alpha   90.00
_cell.angle_beta   90.00
_cell.angle_gamma   90.00
#
_symmetry.space_group_name_H-M   'P 1'
#
loop_
_entity.id
_entity.type
_entity.pdbx_description
1 polymer ?
#
loop_
_entity_poly.entity_id
_entity_poly.type
_entity_poly.pdbx_seq_one_letter_code
_entity_poly.pdbx_strand_id
1 'polypeptide(L)'
;MKRLAILLGGLLLAAANATGFAIGGAPFQQAEILDARAMPEIDGSTSILLTFDPKAAPRLDKLSAANIGKPLAVTLDGRTIASPTVDEPITTGTLTLTGGFTLPEAEALAKRISGKDPVPEEFED
;
A
#
# COMPACT_ATOMS: atom_id res chain seq x y z
N MET A 1 19.05 31.15 41.21
CA MET A 1 19.51 29.84 40.72
C MET A 1 18.34 28.85 40.77
N LYS A 2 17.63 28.63 39.66
CA LYS A 2 16.67 27.53 39.47
C LYS A 2 16.85 26.98 38.06
N ARG A 3 16.93 25.65 37.98
CA ARG A 3 17.54 24.85 36.92
C ARG A 3 16.68 24.83 35.65
N LEU A 4 17.36 24.99 34.51
CA LEU A 4 16.85 24.74 33.17
C LEU A 4 16.71 23.21 32.98
N ALA A 5 15.51 22.71 32.74
CA ALA A 5 15.28 21.32 32.33
C ALA A 5 14.94 21.31 30.84
N ILE A 6 15.85 20.74 30.05
CA ILE A 6 15.72 20.54 28.62
C ILE A 6 14.59 19.51 28.40
N LEU A 7 13.52 19.93 27.72
CA LEU A 7 12.51 19.03 27.19
C LEU A 7 13.13 18.22 26.04
N LEU A 8 13.75 17.09 26.36
CA LEU A 8 13.86 15.99 25.40
C LEU A 8 12.45 15.41 25.22
N GLY A 9 11.67 16.04 24.33
CA GLY A 9 10.49 15.41 23.76
C GLY A 9 10.97 14.30 22.84
N GLY A 10 11.19 13.12 23.43
CA GLY A 10 11.58 11.91 22.73
C GLY A 10 10.63 11.68 21.56
N LEU A 11 11.20 11.61 20.36
CA LEU A 11 10.54 11.02 19.22
C LEU A 11 10.12 9.62 19.66
N LEU A 12 8.82 9.42 19.93
CA LEU A 12 8.26 8.10 20.07
C LEU A 12 8.47 7.41 18.72
N LEU A 13 9.54 6.63 18.63
CA LEU A 13 9.60 5.55 17.68
C LEU A 13 8.58 4.54 18.18
N ALA A 14 7.32 4.75 17.82
CA ALA A 14 6.36 3.67 17.80
C ALA A 14 6.89 2.68 16.76
N ALA A 15 7.71 1.73 17.21
CA ALA A 15 7.72 0.40 16.63
C ALA A 15 6.33 -0.19 16.90
N ALA A 16 5.31 0.38 16.27
CA ALA A 16 4.01 -0.24 16.16
C ALA A 16 4.28 -1.54 15.43
N ASN A 17 3.93 -2.65 16.08
CA ASN A 17 3.94 -3.98 15.49
C ASN A 17 3.62 -3.87 13.99
N ALA A 18 4.53 -4.33 13.13
CA ALA A 18 4.46 -4.16 11.68
C ALA A 18 3.29 -4.94 11.03
N THR A 19 2.22 -5.20 11.77
CA THR A 19 0.92 -5.67 11.31
C THR A 19 0.25 -4.57 10.48
N GLY A 20 -0.17 -4.90 9.27
CA GLY A 20 -0.82 -3.97 8.35
C GLY A 20 -0.10 -3.79 7.01
N PHE A 21 -0.77 -3.04 6.13
CA PHE A 21 -0.31 -2.74 4.78
C PHE A 21 0.53 -1.46 4.78
N ALA A 22 1.67 -1.46 4.12
CA ALA A 22 2.55 -0.29 4.02
C ALA A 22 3.23 -0.21 2.66
N ILE A 23 3.53 1.02 2.24
CA ILE A 23 4.20 1.34 0.98
C ILE A 23 5.38 2.25 1.32
N GLY A 24 6.59 1.88 0.92
CA GLY A 24 7.82 2.61 1.26
C GLY A 24 8.04 2.75 2.77
N GLY A 25 7.49 1.83 3.57
CA GLY A 25 7.49 1.91 5.04
C GLY A 25 6.45 2.84 5.65
N ALA A 26 5.67 3.58 4.85
CA ALA A 26 4.55 4.36 5.35
C ALA A 26 3.30 3.47 5.48
N PRO A 27 2.65 3.44 6.65
CA PRO A 27 1.44 2.62 6.84
C PRO A 27 0.24 3.20 6.10
N PHE A 28 -0.61 2.31 5.58
CA PHE A 28 -1.92 2.61 5.02
C PHE A 28 -2.95 1.73 5.71
N GLN A 29 -3.99 2.35 6.27
CA GLN A 29 -5.03 1.64 6.99
C GLN A 29 -5.95 0.93 5.99
N GLN A 30 -6.51 -0.23 6.36
CA GLN A 30 -7.48 -0.94 5.51
C GLN A 30 -8.68 -0.05 5.11
N ALA A 31 -9.11 0.84 6.01
CA ALA A 31 -10.19 1.81 5.75
C ALA A 31 -9.83 2.84 4.66
N GLU A 32 -8.55 3.02 4.34
CA GLU A 32 -8.08 3.88 3.25
C GLU A 32 -8.01 3.13 1.91
N ILE A 33 -8.31 1.83 1.88
CA ILE A 33 -8.40 1.01 0.68
C ILE A 33 -9.87 0.84 0.32
N LEU A 34 -10.32 1.53 -0.74
CA LEU A 34 -11.69 1.45 -1.23
C LEU A 34 -11.97 0.11 -1.91
N ASP A 35 -11.01 -0.39 -2.69
CA ASP A 35 -11.10 -1.70 -3.33
C ASP A 35 -9.71 -2.35 -3.46
N ALA A 36 -9.68 -3.67 -3.44
CA ALA A 36 -8.51 -4.47 -3.76
C ALA A 36 -8.97 -5.73 -4.48
N ARG A 37 -8.45 -5.99 -5.68
CA ARG A 37 -8.89 -7.12 -6.50
C ARG A 37 -7.76 -7.72 -7.32
N ALA A 38 -7.80 -9.04 -7.49
CA ALA A 38 -6.91 -9.75 -8.39
C ALA A 38 -7.34 -9.49 -9.85
N MET A 39 -6.36 -9.27 -10.73
CA MET A 39 -6.55 -9.01 -12.14
C MET A 39 -5.74 -10.04 -12.93
N PRO A 40 -6.39 -11.07 -13.50
CA PRO A 40 -5.72 -11.96 -14.44
C PRO A 40 -5.23 -11.18 -15.66
N GLU A 41 -3.97 -11.37 -16.01
CA GLU A 41 -3.34 -10.70 -17.15
C GLU A 41 -3.30 -11.65 -18.36
N ILE A 42 -3.17 -11.07 -19.56
CA ILE A 42 -3.16 -11.84 -20.82
C ILE A 42 -1.98 -12.82 -20.90
N ASP A 43 -0.85 -12.47 -20.28
CA ASP A 43 0.35 -13.30 -20.24
C ASP A 43 0.25 -14.47 -19.25
N GLY A 44 -0.90 -14.64 -18.60
CA GLY A 44 -1.15 -15.67 -17.60
C GLY A 44 -0.63 -15.33 -16.20
N SER A 45 -0.02 -14.16 -16.01
CA SER A 45 0.28 -13.63 -14.68
C SER A 45 -0.97 -13.06 -14.02
N THR A 46 -0.89 -12.72 -12.74
CA THR A 46 -1.95 -12.02 -12.02
C THR A 46 -1.37 -10.83 -11.29
N SER A 47 -2.02 -9.67 -11.44
CA SER A 47 -1.72 -8.46 -10.70
C SER A 47 -2.80 -8.21 -9.62
N ILE A 48 -2.54 -7.29 -8.69
CA ILE A 48 -3.54 -6.84 -7.72
C ILE A 48 -3.76 -5.35 -7.94
N LEU A 49 -4.97 -4.95 -8.31
CA LEU A 49 -5.36 -3.56 -8.42
C LEU A 49 -5.88 -3.08 -7.07
N LEU A 50 -5.28 -2.01 -6.56
CA LEU A 50 -5.70 -1.31 -5.35
C LEU A 50 -6.29 0.05 -5.72
N THR A 51 -7.42 0.39 -5.11
CA THR A 51 -8.03 1.72 -5.19
C THR A 51 -8.03 2.35 -3.81
N PHE A 52 -7.42 3.52 -3.67
CA PHE A 52 -7.30 4.23 -2.40
C PHE A 52 -8.41 5.26 -2.23
N ASP A 53 -8.72 5.57 -0.98
CA ASP A 53 -9.54 6.73 -0.63
C ASP A 53 -8.82 8.01 -1.08
N PRO A 54 -9.52 9.00 -1.67
CA PRO A 54 -8.92 10.25 -2.11
C PRO A 54 -8.12 11.00 -1.03
N LYS A 55 -8.44 10.79 0.26
CA LYS A 55 -7.68 11.37 1.38
C LYS A 55 -6.28 10.77 1.54
N ALA A 56 -6.07 9.54 1.07
CA ALA A 56 -4.77 8.86 1.10
C ALA A 56 -3.92 9.15 -0.13
N ALA A 57 -4.53 9.52 -1.27
CA ALA A 57 -3.83 9.78 -2.53
C ALA A 57 -2.68 10.82 -2.42
N PRO A 58 -2.81 11.95 -1.69
CA PRO A 58 -1.69 12.89 -1.55
C PRO A 58 -0.47 12.32 -0.82
N ARG A 59 -0.64 11.32 0.05
CA ARG A 59 0.52 10.64 0.67
C ARG A 59 1.20 9.72 -0.33
N LEU A 60 0.42 8.99 -1.12
CA LEU A 60 0.92 8.07 -2.14
C LEU A 60 1.69 8.84 -3.23
N ASP A 61 1.16 9.98 -3.68
CA ASP A 61 1.84 10.90 -4.61
C ASP A 61 3.20 11.35 -4.07
N LYS A 62 3.23 11.98 -2.88
CA LYS A 62 4.49 12.46 -2.28
C LYS A 62 5.53 11.33 -2.10
N LEU A 63 5.07 10.16 -1.68
CA LEU A 63 5.93 9.02 -1.40
C LEU A 63 6.49 8.41 -2.68
N SER A 64 5.67 8.24 -3.71
CA SER A 64 6.13 7.76 -5.03
C SER A 64 7.04 8.78 -5.71
N ALA A 65 6.71 10.08 -5.68
CA ALA A 65 7.56 11.14 -6.22
C ALA A 65 8.97 11.16 -5.60
N ALA A 66 9.08 10.90 -4.29
CA ALA A 66 10.36 10.82 -3.60
C ALA A 66 11.20 9.56 -3.94
N ASN A 67 10.58 8.56 -4.59
CA ASN A 67 11.16 7.25 -4.88
C ASN A 67 11.25 6.93 -6.38
N ILE A 68 11.14 7.94 -7.26
CA ILE A 68 11.33 7.76 -8.70
C ILE A 68 12.68 7.10 -8.99
N GLY A 69 12.67 6.09 -9.87
CA GLY A 69 13.81 5.28 -10.27
C GLY A 69 14.31 4.32 -9.19
N LYS A 70 13.57 4.15 -8.09
CA LYS A 70 13.93 3.25 -6.99
C LYS A 70 12.83 2.21 -6.75
N PRO A 71 13.19 1.01 -6.26
CA PRO A 71 12.21 0.04 -5.78
C PRO A 71 11.43 0.61 -4.60
N LEU A 72 10.11 0.59 -4.70
CA LEU A 72 9.22 0.99 -3.64
C LEU A 72 8.62 -0.24 -2.97
N ALA A 73 9.17 -0.61 -1.82
CA ALA A 73 8.74 -1.81 -1.10
C ALA A 73 7.28 -1.69 -0.65
N VAL A 74 6.47 -2.68 -1.01
CA VAL A 74 5.10 -2.86 -0.55
C VAL A 74 5.08 -4.04 0.40
N THR A 75 4.64 -3.80 1.63
CA THR A 75 4.67 -4.79 2.71
C THR A 75 3.29 -5.04 3.27
N LEU A 76 3.09 -6.26 3.75
CA LEU A 76 1.91 -6.68 4.49
C LEU A 76 2.37 -7.52 5.69
N ASP A 77 2.01 -7.09 6.89
CA ASP A 77 2.38 -7.76 8.15
C ASP A 77 3.90 -7.96 8.28
N GLY A 78 4.67 -6.93 7.90
CA GLY A 78 6.13 -6.90 7.99
C GLY A 78 6.85 -7.70 6.91
N ARG A 79 6.13 -8.33 5.97
CA ARG A 79 6.71 -9.06 4.84
C ARG A 79 6.55 -8.28 3.55
N THR A 80 7.63 -8.15 2.78
CA THR A 80 7.56 -7.58 1.43
C THR A 80 6.79 -8.52 0.51
N ILE A 81 5.74 -8.00 -0.10
CA ILE A 81 4.91 -8.73 -1.07
C ILE A 81 5.18 -8.29 -2.51
N ALA A 82 5.65 -7.05 -2.71
CA ALA A 82 6.08 -6.52 -3.99
C ALA A 82 7.11 -5.40 -3.78
N SER A 83 7.94 -5.14 -4.79
CA SER A 83 8.90 -4.02 -4.79
C SER A 83 9.01 -3.41 -6.19
N PRO A 84 7.91 -2.87 -6.75
CA PRO A 84 7.94 -2.28 -8.09
C PRO A 84 8.90 -1.07 -8.12
N THR A 85 9.55 -0.88 -9.27
CA THR A 85 10.26 0.37 -9.55
C THR A 85 9.23 1.45 -9.85
N VAL A 86 9.36 2.61 -9.22
CA VAL A 86 8.49 3.75 -9.48
C VAL A 86 9.06 4.55 -10.64
N ASP A 87 8.34 4.59 -11.75
CA ASP A 87 8.76 5.37 -12.93
C ASP A 87 8.23 6.81 -12.88
N GLU A 88 7.05 7.01 -12.29
CA GLU A 88 6.38 8.31 -12.15
C GLU A 88 5.58 8.42 -10.84
N PRO A 89 5.25 9.65 -10.39
CA PRO A 89 4.39 9.84 -9.22
C PRO A 89 3.00 9.23 -9.43
N ILE A 90 2.53 8.51 -8.41
CA ILE A 90 1.23 7.86 -8.40
C ILE A 90 0.18 8.88 -7.92
N THR A 91 -0.45 9.54 -8.88
CA THR A 91 -1.44 10.60 -8.64
C THR A 91 -2.89 10.16 -8.84
N THR A 92 -3.10 9.00 -9.45
CA THR A 92 -4.42 8.46 -9.81
C THR A 92 -5.22 7.93 -8.61
N GLY A 93 -4.57 7.76 -7.46
CA GLY A 93 -5.18 7.08 -6.31
C GLY A 93 -5.34 5.57 -6.52
N THR A 94 -4.67 5.00 -7.52
CA THR A 94 -4.64 3.56 -7.78
C THR A 94 -3.22 3.03 -7.78
N LEU A 95 -3.04 1.75 -7.44
CA LEU A 95 -1.75 1.07 -7.51
C LEU A 95 -1.96 -0.35 -8.01
N THR A 96 -1.24 -0.72 -9.06
CA THR A 96 -1.16 -2.10 -9.54
C THR A 96 0.07 -2.77 -8.93
N LEU A 97 -0.14 -3.85 -8.19
CA LEU A 97 0.93 -4.68 -7.64
C LEU A 97 1.18 -5.88 -8.55
N THR A 98 2.43 -6.03 -8.98
CA THR A 98 2.91 -7.20 -9.70
C THR A 98 3.93 -7.94 -8.82
N GLY A 99 3.94 -9.27 -8.92
CA GLY A 99 4.81 -10.10 -8.08
C GLY A 99 4.87 -11.58 -8.47
N GLY A 100 4.35 -11.95 -9.65
CA GLY A 100 4.27 -13.36 -10.06
C GLY A 100 3.27 -14.18 -9.25
N PHE A 101 2.17 -13.54 -8.82
CA PHE A 101 1.12 -14.21 -8.07
C PHE A 101 0.34 -15.17 -8.96
N THR A 102 -0.07 -16.29 -8.40
CA THR A 102 -1.22 -17.03 -8.94
C THR A 102 -2.53 -16.31 -8.60
N LEU A 103 -3.59 -16.58 -9.34
CA LEU A 103 -4.91 -15.99 -9.06
C LEU A 103 -5.38 -16.21 -7.61
N PRO A 104 -5.34 -17.43 -7.04
CA PRO A 104 -5.77 -17.64 -5.64
C PRO A 104 -4.91 -16.89 -4.63
N GLU A 105 -3.60 -16.76 -4.88
CA GLU A 105 -2.71 -15.98 -4.01
C GLU A 105 -3.02 -14.49 -4.07
N ALA A 106 -3.25 -13.96 -5.28
CA ALA A 106 -3.62 -12.56 -5.49
C ALA A 106 -4.95 -12.22 -4.82
N GLU A 107 -5.96 -13.08 -4.93
CA GLU A 107 -7.26 -12.93 -4.26
C GLU A 107 -7.12 -12.93 -2.74
N ALA A 108 -6.34 -13.87 -2.19
CA ALA A 108 -6.08 -13.95 -0.76
C ALA A 108 -5.32 -12.71 -0.24
N LEU A 109 -4.36 -12.21 -1.00
CA LEU A 109 -3.63 -10.98 -0.67
C LEU A 109 -4.54 -9.75 -0.74
N ALA A 110 -5.33 -9.61 -1.81
CA ALA A 110 -6.27 -8.50 -1.98
C ALA A 110 -7.22 -8.39 -0.77
N LYS A 111 -7.81 -9.50 -0.36
CA LYS A 111 -8.70 -9.57 0.82
C LYS A 111 -8.00 -9.19 2.13
N ARG A 112 -6.72 -9.57 2.30
CA ARG A 112 -5.94 -9.17 3.47
C ARG A 112 -5.57 -7.68 3.47
N ILE A 113 -5.29 -7.12 2.28
CA ILE A 113 -4.94 -5.70 2.12
C ILE A 113 -6.15 -4.80 2.41
N SER A 114 -7.33 -5.11 1.85
CA SER A 114 -8.53 -4.28 2.01
C SER A 114 -9.36 -4.63 3.25
N GLY A 115 -9.21 -5.83 3.80
CA GLY A 115 -10.04 -6.35 4.90
C GLY A 115 -11.47 -6.71 4.49
N LYS A 116 -11.78 -6.74 3.19
CA LYS A 116 -13.11 -6.99 2.62
C LYS A 116 -13.01 -7.77 1.32
N ASP A 117 -14.12 -8.33 0.88
CA ASP A 117 -14.21 -8.91 -0.45
C ASP A 117 -14.17 -7.79 -1.52
N PRO A 118 -13.65 -8.07 -2.73
CA PRO A 118 -13.63 -7.10 -3.82
C PRO A 118 -15.02 -6.55 -4.12
N VAL A 119 -15.10 -5.28 -4.49
CA VAL A 119 -16.36 -4.70 -4.98
C VAL A 119 -16.81 -5.50 -6.22
N PRO A 120 -18.05 -6.00 -6.29
CA PRO A 120 -18.54 -6.68 -7.47
C PRO A 120 -18.40 -5.81 -8.72
N GLU A 121 -18.13 -6.43 -9.86
CA GLU A 121 -18.36 -5.74 -11.13
C GLU A 121 -19.88 -5.61 -11.28
N GLU A 122 -20.39 -4.38 -11.21
CA GLU A 122 -21.75 -4.13 -11.64
C GLU A 122 -21.79 -4.38 -13.15
N PHE A 123 -22.39 -5.50 -13.54
CA PHE A 123 -22.80 -5.69 -14.92
C PHE A 123 -24.01 -4.79 -15.13
N GLU A 124 -23.81 -3.63 -15.75
CA GLU A 124 -24.93 -2.89 -16.34
C GLU A 124 -25.44 -3.73 -17.52
N ASP A 125 -26.57 -4.41 -17.33
CA ASP A 125 -27.30 -5.15 -18.37
C ASP A 125 -27.92 -4.21 -19.43
#